data_AF-A0A2N1W3S8-F1
#
_entry.id   AF-A0A2N1W3S8-F1
#
_cell.length_a   1.000
_cell.length_b   1.000
_cell.length_c   1.000
_cell.angle_alpha   90.00
_cell.angle_beta   90.00
_cell.angle_gamma   90.00
#
_symmetry.space_group_name_H-M   'P 1'
#
loop_
_entity.id
_entity.type
_entity.pdbx_description
1 polymer ?
#
loop_
_entity_poly.entity_id
_entity_poly.type
_entity_poly.pdbx_seq_one_letter_code
_entity_poly.pdbx_strand_id
1 'polypeptide(L)'
;MEKYKFRAVDKHLYVNFLRRSEECLKSAKRALENNEIMSAPISAVHCCISALDALCVNHMRKRHAGFNHEDGVRFIYGINTVKKDELELIG
;
A
#
# COMPACT_ATOMS: atom_id res chain seq x y z
N MET A 1 1.47 22.50 7.73
CA MET A 1 1.98 21.11 7.79
C MET A 1 1.37 20.33 6.63
N GLU A 2 2.04 20.28 5.47
CA GLU A 2 1.70 19.27 4.46
C GLU A 2 2.20 17.93 4.99
N LYS A 3 1.31 17.18 5.66
CA LYS A 3 1.78 16.08 6.49
C LYS A 3 2.22 14.87 5.66
N TYR A 4 1.56 14.53 4.54
CA TYR A 4 1.96 13.48 3.59
C TYR A 4 1.26 13.70 2.23
N LYS A 5 1.85 13.27 1.10
CA LYS A 5 1.19 13.33 -0.23
C LYS A 5 0.32 12.10 -0.46
N PHE A 6 -0.95 12.32 -0.79
CA PHE A 6 -1.91 11.26 -1.12
C PHE A 6 -2.63 11.54 -2.43
N ARG A 7 -3.20 10.49 -3.01
CA ARG A 7 -4.09 10.58 -4.17
C ARG A 7 -5.40 9.89 -3.84
N ALA A 8 -6.51 10.54 -4.19
CA ALA A 8 -7.82 9.91 -4.15
C ALA A 8 -7.89 8.77 -5.18
N VAL A 9 -8.49 7.65 -4.79
CA VAL A 9 -8.60 6.45 -5.62
C VAL A 9 -9.94 5.81 -5.32
N ASP A 10 -10.66 5.41 -6.37
CA ASP A 10 -11.91 4.68 -6.20
C ASP A 10 -11.70 3.38 -5.43
N LYS A 11 -12.59 3.13 -4.46
CA LYS A 11 -12.49 1.97 -3.56
C LYS A 11 -12.29 0.66 -4.31
N HIS A 12 -13.04 0.43 -5.40
CA HIS A 12 -13.00 -0.82 -6.17
C HIS A 12 -11.62 -1.13 -6.79
N LEU A 13 -10.76 -0.12 -6.96
CA LEU A 13 -9.41 -0.29 -7.50
C LEU A 13 -8.43 -0.92 -6.50
N TYR A 14 -8.82 -1.11 -5.23
CA TYR A 14 -7.99 -1.79 -4.23
C TYR A 14 -7.51 -3.18 -4.69
N VAL A 15 -8.32 -3.88 -5.48
CA VAL A 15 -8.00 -5.21 -6.04
C VAL A 15 -6.76 -5.19 -6.93
N ASN A 16 -6.51 -4.08 -7.64
CA ASN A 16 -5.33 -3.95 -8.49
C ASN A 16 -4.05 -3.88 -7.66
N PHE A 17 -4.11 -3.23 -6.49
CA PHE A 17 -3.00 -3.16 -5.55
C PHE A 17 -2.77 -4.51 -4.85
N LEU A 18 -3.83 -5.26 -4.53
CA LEU A 18 -3.71 -6.63 -4.04
C LEU A 18 -3.03 -7.55 -5.05
N ARG A 19 -3.48 -7.54 -6.32
CA ARG A 19 -2.86 -8.32 -7.40
C ARG A 19 -1.37 -8.00 -7.54
N ARG A 20 -1.02 -6.71 -7.52
CA ARG A 20 0.38 -6.27 -7.57
C ARG A 20 1.19 -6.79 -6.37
N SER A 21 0.61 -6.77 -5.17
CA SER A 21 1.25 -7.33 -3.97
C SER A 21 1.58 -8.81 -4.15
N GLU A 22 0.63 -9.60 -4.67
CA GLU A 22 0.82 -11.03 -4.95
C GLU A 22 1.92 -11.28 -5.99
N GLU A 23 1.97 -10.50 -7.06
CA GLU A 23 3.02 -10.57 -8.09
C GLU A 23 4.41 -10.26 -7.51
N CYS A 24 4.52 -9.24 -6.67
CA CYS A 24 5.75 -8.89 -5.97
C CYS A 24 6.18 -9.99 -5.00
N LEU A 25 5.25 -10.60 -4.26
CA LEU A 25 5.55 -11.73 -3.36
C LEU A 25 6.07 -12.94 -4.15
N LYS A 26 5.42 -13.27 -5.27
CA LYS A 26 5.86 -14.36 -6.15
C LYS A 26 7.28 -14.10 -6.68
N SER A 27 7.57 -12.86 -7.04
CA SER A 27 8.90 -12.44 -7.51
C SER A 27 9.95 -12.52 -6.40
N ALA A 28 9.62 -12.07 -5.19
CA ALA A 28 10.51 -12.15 -4.03
C ALA A 28 10.88 -13.60 -3.68
N LYS A 29 9.90 -14.52 -3.71
CA LYS A 29 10.11 -15.95 -3.48
C LYS A 29 11.04 -16.58 -4.54
N ARG A 30 10.78 -16.31 -5.82
CA ARG A 30 11.64 -16.79 -6.92
C ARG A 30 13.07 -16.26 -6.82
N ALA A 31 13.23 -14.97 -6.53
CA ALA A 31 14.55 -14.37 -6.34
C ALA A 31 15.30 -15.01 -5.16
N LEU A 32 14.60 -15.31 -4.07
CA LEU A 32 15.19 -16.01 -2.92
C LEU A 32 15.62 -17.44 -3.28
N GLU A 33 14.76 -18.19 -4.00
CA GLU A 33 15.08 -19.54 -4.50
C GLU A 33 16.31 -19.55 -5.43
N ASN A 34 16.48 -18.49 -6.22
CA ASN A 34 17.61 -18.29 -7.13
C ASN A 34 18.86 -17.68 -6.45
N ASN A 35 18.82 -17.45 -5.13
CA ASN A 35 19.90 -16.78 -4.38
C ASN A 35 20.23 -15.35 -4.88
N GLU A 36 19.23 -14.65 -5.44
CA GLU A 36 19.34 -13.26 -5.88
C GLU A 36 19.16 -12.30 -4.70
N ILE A 37 20.21 -12.18 -3.90
CA ILE A 37 20.23 -11.46 -2.62
C ILE A 37 19.82 -9.98 -2.67
N MET A 38 19.89 -9.33 -3.84
CA MET A 38 19.45 -7.93 -4.01
C MET A 38 18.00 -7.83 -4.51
N SER A 39 17.56 -8.77 -5.35
CA SER A 39 16.24 -8.75 -5.99
C SER A 39 15.12 -9.16 -5.03
N ALA A 40 15.40 -10.15 -4.17
CA ALA A 40 14.47 -10.65 -3.18
C ALA A 40 13.97 -9.57 -2.20
N PRO A 41 14.84 -8.80 -1.50
CA PRO A 41 14.38 -7.77 -0.56
C PRO A 41 13.65 -6.62 -1.25
N ILE A 42 14.07 -6.20 -2.45
CA ILE A 42 13.39 -5.14 -3.21
C ILE A 42 11.96 -5.57 -3.56
N SER A 43 11.80 -6.79 -4.07
CA SER A 43 10.48 -7.34 -4.40
C SER A 43 9.59 -7.47 -3.15
N ALA A 44 10.17 -7.85 -2.01
CA ALA A 44 9.45 -7.93 -0.73
C ALA A 44 8.97 -6.55 -0.25
N VAL A 45 9.79 -5.50 -0.37
CA VAL A 45 9.38 -4.13 -0.04
C VAL A 45 8.19 -3.68 -0.92
N HIS A 46 8.24 -3.94 -2.22
CA HIS A 46 7.14 -3.61 -3.13
C HIS A 46 5.86 -4.42 -2.87
N CYS A 47 5.98 -5.66 -2.41
CA CYS A 47 4.86 -6.46 -1.93
C CYS A 47 4.18 -5.73 -0.76
N CYS A 48 4.93 -5.39 0.29
CA CYS A 48 4.39 -4.69 1.46
C CYS A 48 3.71 -3.37 1.07
N ILE A 49 4.40 -2.51 0.30
CA ILE A 49 3.83 -1.21 -0.12
C ILE A 49 2.53 -1.39 -0.90
N SER A 50 2.46 -2.36 -1.80
CA SER A 50 1.24 -2.61 -2.60
C SER A 50 0.10 -3.13 -1.72
N ALA A 51 0.38 -3.98 -0.73
CA ALA A 51 -0.62 -4.42 0.25
C ALA A 51 -1.14 -3.25 1.10
N LEU A 52 -0.25 -2.33 1.49
CA LEU A 52 -0.63 -1.13 2.24
C LEU A 52 -1.50 -0.19 1.41
N ASP A 53 -1.15 0.04 0.14
CA ASP A 53 -1.97 0.82 -0.78
C ASP A 53 -3.36 0.18 -0.95
N ALA A 54 -3.45 -1.14 -1.07
CA ALA A 54 -4.74 -1.83 -1.14
C ALA A 54 -5.60 -1.57 0.11
N LEU A 55 -5.01 -1.72 1.29
CA LEU A 55 -5.69 -1.45 2.56
C LEU A 55 -6.17 0.00 2.63
N CYS A 56 -5.31 0.96 2.29
CA CYS A 56 -5.64 2.38 2.32
C CYS A 56 -6.73 2.76 1.31
N VAL A 57 -6.69 2.21 0.10
CA VAL A 57 -7.74 2.45 -0.91
C VAL A 57 -9.07 1.86 -0.45
N ASN A 58 -9.05 0.66 0.14
CA ASN A 58 -10.27 0.01 0.63
C ASN A 58 -10.93 0.77 1.79
N HIS A 59 -10.14 1.27 2.74
CA HIS A 59 -10.65 1.89 3.97
C HIS A 59 -10.76 3.41 3.92
N MET A 60 -9.92 4.09 3.13
CA MET A 60 -9.83 5.56 3.11
C MET A 60 -10.07 6.17 1.72
N ARG A 61 -10.27 5.36 0.66
CA ARG A 61 -10.32 5.82 -0.75
C ARG A 61 -9.12 6.70 -1.14
N LYS A 62 -7.98 6.46 -0.51
CA LYS A 62 -6.73 7.20 -0.68
C LYS A 62 -5.57 6.23 -0.74
N ARG A 63 -4.56 6.55 -1.54
CA ARG A 63 -3.27 5.85 -1.51
C ARG A 63 -2.12 6.82 -1.27
N HIS A 64 -1.00 6.29 -0.80
CA HIS A 64 0.21 7.08 -0.67
C HIS A 64 0.74 7.49 -2.06
N ALA A 65 1.10 8.77 -2.22
CA ALA A 65 1.59 9.34 -3.47
C ALA A 65 2.98 9.99 -3.35
N GLY A 66 3.61 9.91 -2.17
CA GLY A 66 4.98 10.34 -1.94
C GLY A 66 6.02 9.30 -2.37
N PHE A 67 7.29 9.72 -2.43
CA PHE A 67 8.42 8.86 -2.77
C PHE A 67 9.00 8.12 -1.55
N ASN A 68 8.73 8.61 -0.34
CA ASN A 68 9.27 8.03 0.89
C ASN A 68 8.42 6.83 1.34
N HIS A 69 9.04 5.68 1.53
CA HIS A 69 8.33 4.49 2.01
C HIS A 69 7.85 4.62 3.47
N GLU A 70 8.60 5.34 4.30
CA GLU A 70 8.23 5.62 5.69
C GLU A 70 6.89 6.36 5.81
N ASP A 71 6.62 7.29 4.88
CA ASP A 71 5.37 8.04 4.84
C ASP A 71 4.18 7.12 4.54
N GLY A 72 4.36 6.10 3.71
CA GLY A 72 3.37 5.04 3.46
C GLY A 72 3.08 4.19 4.71
N VAL A 73 4.10 3.87 5.51
CA VAL A 73 3.92 3.15 6.78
C VAL A 73 3.18 4.02 7.80
N ARG A 74 3.55 5.29 7.91
CA ARG A 74 2.88 6.25 8.80
C ARG A 74 1.42 6.48 8.41
N PHE A 75 1.11 6.40 7.11
CA PHE A 75 -0.24 6.57 6.58
C PHE A 75 -1.22 5.49 7.07
N ILE A 76 -0.74 4.29 7.36
CA ILE A 76 -1.55 3.19 7.92
C ILE A 76 -2.14 3.57 9.27
N TYR A 77 -1.40 4.31 10.12
CA TYR A 77 -1.95 4.77 11.40
C TYR A 77 -3.21 5.63 11.23
N GLY A 78 -3.36 6.26 10.06
CA GLY A 78 -4.57 6.95 9.63
C GLY A 78 -5.82 6.09 9.70
N ILE A 79 -5.73 4.79 9.41
CA ILE A 79 -6.85 3.83 9.39
C ILE A 79 -7.52 3.73 10.76
N ASN A 80 -6.75 3.74 11.85
CA ASN A 80 -7.27 3.70 13.22
C ASN A 80 -7.84 5.05 13.70
N THR A 81 -7.63 6.10 12.92
CA THR A 81 -8.02 7.48 13.27
C THR A 81 -9.08 8.04 12.33
N VAL A 82 -9.57 7.26 11.36
CA VAL A 82 -10.66 7.70 10.48
C VAL A 82 -11.92 7.86 11.34
N LYS A 83 -12.42 9.10 11.43
CA LYS A 83 -13.67 9.38 12.14
C LYS A 83 -14.81 8.65 11.45
N LYS A 84 -15.74 8.12 12.25
CA LYS A 84 -16.93 7.41 11.76
C LYS A 84 -17.69 8.22 10.71
N ASP A 85 -17.80 9.52 10.91
CA ASP A 85 -18.51 10.46 10.02
C ASP A 85 -17.84 10.56 8.63
N GLU A 86 -16.51 10.43 8.55
CA GLU A 86 -15.80 10.35 7.27
C GLU A 86 -16.05 9.02 6.57
N LEU A 87 -16.24 7.92 7.31
CA LEU A 87 -16.62 6.62 6.73
C LEU A 87 -18.04 6.63 6.17
N GLU A 88 -18.96 7.38 6.79
CA GLU A 88 -20.36 7.49 6.37
C GLU A 88 -20.53 8.32 5.08
N LEU A 89 -19.70 9.33 4.84
CA LEU A 89 -19.63 10.07 3.56
C LEU A 89 -19.06 9.25 2.39
N ILE A 90 -18.43 8.12 2.72
CA ILE A 90 -17.78 7.19 1.81
C ILE A 90 -18.70 5.97 1.57
N GLY A 91 -19.87 5.88 2.22
CA GLY A 91 -20.95 4.93 1.92
C GLY A 91 -21.87 5.45 0.83
#